data_AF-A0A3M1G8K3-F1
#
_entry.id   AF-A0A3M1G8K3-F1
#
_cell.length_a   1.000
_cell.length_b   1.000
_cell.length_c   1.000
_cell.angle_alpha   90.00
_cell.angle_beta   90.00
_cell.angle_gamma   90.00
#
_symmetry.space_group_name_H-M   'P 1'
#
loop_
_entity.id
_entity.type
_entity.pdbx_description
1 polymer ?
#
loop_
_entity_poly.entity_id
_entity_poly.type
_entity_poly.pdbx_seq_one_letter_code
_entity_poly.pdbx_strand_id
1 'polypeptide(L)'
;FGSEGDPVERFETIENELKLYSETLYHKPRVLVATKIDILDPEKLKKLETFAKAKGLPFYKVSGVTGEGVREFLYGIFNILKSAKEEAGIV
;
A
#
# COMPACT_ATOMS: atom_id res chain seq x y z
N PHE A 1 12.95 -3.20 13.52
CA PHE A 1 11.96 -2.91 12.46
C PHE A 1 11.56 -1.43 12.46
N GLY A 2 12.57 -0.55 12.49
CA GLY A 2 12.41 0.90 12.63
C GLY A 2 12.43 1.61 11.28
N SER A 3 12.04 2.87 11.26
CA SER A 3 11.93 3.83 10.14
C SER A 3 13.26 4.18 9.43
N GLU A 4 14.24 3.30 9.50
CA GLU A 4 15.57 3.47 8.91
C GLU A 4 15.63 2.79 7.53
N GLY A 5 16.34 3.43 6.59
CA GLY A 5 16.48 3.00 5.20
C GLY A 5 15.56 3.71 4.20
N ASP A 6 15.76 3.39 2.92
CA ASP A 6 14.96 3.86 1.79
C ASP A 6 13.62 3.11 1.73
N PRO A 7 12.47 3.81 1.75
CA PRO A 7 11.16 3.14 1.71
C PRO A 7 10.92 2.33 0.42
N VAL A 8 11.55 2.71 -0.70
CA VAL A 8 11.42 1.96 -1.97
C VAL A 8 12.14 0.62 -1.90
N GLU A 9 13.40 0.60 -1.44
CA GLU A 9 14.16 -0.65 -1.26
C GLU A 9 13.44 -1.63 -0.32
N ARG A 10 12.80 -1.10 0.74
CA ARG A 10 12.02 -1.93 1.66
C ARG A 10 10.78 -2.52 1.00
N PHE A 11 10.08 -1.73 0.18
CA PHE A 11 8.97 -2.25 -0.59
C PHE A 11 9.42 -3.41 -1.50
N GLU A 12 10.52 -3.23 -2.24
CA GLU A 12 11.02 -4.27 -3.14
C GLU A 12 11.50 -5.52 -2.39
N THR A 13 12.08 -5.35 -1.21
CA THR A 13 12.44 -6.47 -0.32
C THR A 13 11.21 -7.29 0.06
N ILE A 14 10.16 -6.63 0.57
CA ILE A 14 8.90 -7.28 0.95
C ILE A 14 8.21 -7.92 -0.27
N GLU A 15 8.26 -7.29 -1.44
CA GLU A 15 7.72 -7.88 -2.67
C GLU A 15 8.41 -9.19 -3.03
N ASN A 16 9.74 -9.22 -2.95
CA ASN A 16 10.52 -10.42 -3.25
C ASN A 16 10.23 -11.53 -2.23
N GLU A 17 10.17 -11.19 -0.94
CA GLU A 17 9.80 -12.14 0.13
C GLU A 17 8.39 -12.71 -0.08
N LEU A 18 7.41 -11.86 -0.40
CA LEU A 18 6.03 -12.28 -0.64
C LEU A 18 5.91 -13.21 -1.85
N LYS A 19 6.63 -12.89 -2.93
CA LYS A 19 6.66 -13.73 -4.14
C LYS A 19 7.25 -15.11 -3.84
N LEU A 20 8.32 -15.17 -3.06
CA LEU A 20 8.94 -16.44 -2.65
C LEU A 20 8.05 -17.24 -1.69
N TYR A 21 7.27 -16.54 -0.86
CA TYR A 21 6.39 -17.19 0.11
C TYR A 21 5.17 -17.84 -0.56
N SER A 22 4.48 -17.14 -1.47
CA SER A 22 3.29 -17.68 -2.14
C SER A 22 2.92 -16.92 -3.41
N GLU A 23 2.96 -17.62 -4.54
CA GLU A 23 2.50 -17.11 -5.84
C GLU A 23 1.02 -16.67 -5.78
N THR A 24 0.16 -17.45 -5.11
CA THR A 24 -1.27 -17.13 -4.97
C THR A 24 -1.50 -15.84 -4.21
N LEU A 25 -0.72 -15.56 -3.15
CA LEU A 25 -0.84 -14.30 -2.41
C LEU A 25 -0.25 -13.13 -3.19
N TYR A 26 0.84 -13.35 -3.93
CA TYR A 26 1.49 -12.33 -4.74
C TYR A 26 0.56 -11.76 -5.83
N HIS A 27 -0.30 -12.58 -6.42
CA HIS A 27 -1.26 -12.14 -7.44
C HIS A 27 -2.56 -11.54 -6.90
N LYS A 28 -2.77 -11.47 -5.58
CA LYS A 28 -3.97 -10.82 -5.04
C LYS A 28 -3.94 -9.31 -5.33
N PRO A 29 -5.12 -8.67 -5.47
CA PRO A 29 -5.21 -7.22 -5.48
C PRO A 29 -4.56 -6.62 -4.24
N ARG A 30 -3.70 -5.62 -4.44
CA ARG A 30 -2.87 -5.01 -3.40
C ARG A 30 -2.84 -3.49 -3.57
N VAL A 31 -2.58 -2.81 -2.46
CA VAL A 31 -2.45 -1.36 -2.40
C VAL A 31 -1.19 -1.01 -1.60
N LEU A 32 -0.55 0.10 -1.95
CA LEU A 32 0.58 0.64 -1.21
C LEU A 32 0.09 1.73 -0.26
N VAL A 33 0.45 1.63 1.02
CA VAL A 33 0.03 2.59 2.05
C VAL A 33 1.25 3.18 2.73
N ALA A 34 1.46 4.49 2.60
CA ALA A 34 2.40 5.24 3.42
C ALA A 34 1.76 5.52 4.78
N THR A 35 2.30 4.93 5.84
CA THR A 35 1.82 5.10 7.22
C THR A 35 2.67 6.09 7.99
N LYS A 36 2.13 6.63 9.10
CA LYS A 36 2.81 7.59 10.00
C LYS A 36 3.21 8.89 9.30
N ILE A 37 2.36 9.37 8.39
CA ILE A 37 2.64 10.60 7.60
C ILE A 37 2.82 11.85 8.46
N ASP A 38 2.35 11.82 9.71
CA ASP A 38 2.56 12.86 10.73
C ASP A 38 4.03 13.08 11.09
N ILE A 39 4.88 12.06 10.96
CA ILE A 39 6.32 12.12 11.26
C ILE A 39 7.20 11.68 10.10
N LEU A 40 6.61 11.34 8.95
CA LEU A 40 7.34 10.86 7.79
C LEU A 40 8.03 12.03 7.09
N ASP A 41 9.28 11.80 6.72
CA ASP A 41 10.03 12.75 5.90
C ASP A 41 9.33 13.03 4.55
N PRO A 42 9.11 14.31 4.17
CA PRO A 42 8.40 14.66 2.93
C PRO A 42 9.08 14.16 1.65
N GLU A 43 10.42 14.05 1.61
CA GLU A 43 11.13 13.53 0.44
C GLU A 43 10.90 12.03 0.28
N LYS A 44 10.93 11.28 1.40
CA LYS A 44 10.57 9.86 1.41
C LYS A 44 9.13 9.63 0.95
N LEU A 45 8.20 10.49 1.37
CA LEU A 45 6.81 10.42 0.94
C LEU A 45 6.67 10.67 -0.57
N LYS A 46 7.32 11.71 -1.10
CA LYS A 46 7.32 12.04 -2.53
C LYS A 46 7.94 10.92 -3.38
N LYS A 47 8.99 10.27 -2.86
CA LYS A 47 9.64 9.13 -3.51
C LYS A 47 8.68 7.95 -3.60
N LEU A 48 7.96 7.63 -2.52
CA LEU A 48 6.93 6.58 -2.51
C LEU A 48 5.80 6.89 -3.48
N GLU A 49 5.31 8.12 -3.52
CA GLU A 49 4.24 8.54 -4.45
C GLU A 49 4.66 8.39 -5.91
N THR A 50 5.88 8.81 -6.24
CA THR A 50 6.47 8.65 -7.58
C THR A 50 6.63 7.18 -7.95
N PHE A 51 7.13 6.37 -7.02
CA PHE A 51 7.30 4.93 -7.20
C PHE A 51 5.96 4.22 -7.42
N ALA A 52 4.95 4.52 -6.59
CA ALA A 52 3.62 3.93 -6.70
C ALA A 52 2.99 4.25 -8.05
N LYS A 53 3.10 5.51 -8.50
CA LYS A 53 2.61 5.95 -9.81
C LYS A 53 3.32 5.22 -10.95
N ALA A 54 4.64 5.06 -10.89
CA ALA A 54 5.41 4.32 -11.89
C ALA A 54 5.03 2.84 -11.97
N LYS A 55 4.65 2.22 -10.84
CA LYS A 55 4.20 0.83 -10.76
C LYS A 55 2.71 0.64 -11.01
N GLY A 56 1.94 1.72 -11.16
CA GLY A 56 0.48 1.66 -11.31
C GLY A 56 -0.25 1.14 -10.06
N LEU A 57 0.36 1.27 -8.88
CA LEU A 57 -0.21 0.78 -7.63
C LEU A 57 -1.15 1.82 -7.01
N PRO A 58 -2.34 1.41 -6.52
CA PRO A 58 -3.16 2.30 -5.70
C PRO A 58 -2.37 2.74 -4.46
N PHE A 59 -2.32 4.04 -4.23
CA PHE A 59 -1.49 4.63 -3.18
C PHE A 59 -2.33 5.44 -2.19
N TYR A 60 -2.13 5.18 -0.90
CA TYR A 60 -2.80 5.91 0.18
C TYR A 60 -1.78 6.45 1.18
N LYS A 61 -2.11 7.59 1.77
CA LYS A 61 -1.34 8.26 2.81
C LYS A 61 -2.18 8.28 4.07
N VAL A 62 -1.67 7.71 5.17
CA VAL A 62 -2.44 7.61 6.41
C VAL A 62 -1.61 7.96 7.64
N SER A 63 -2.24 8.64 8.59
CA SER A 63 -1.75 8.71 9.97
C SER A 63 -2.73 8.02 10.88
N GLY A 64 -2.27 6.97 11.57
CA GLY A 64 -3.07 6.30 12.60
C GLY A 64 -3.23 7.15 13.87
N VAL A 65 -2.37 8.15 14.07
CA VAL A 65 -2.40 9.02 15.27
C VAL A 65 -3.36 10.18 15.06
N THR A 66 -3.28 10.87 13.92
CA THR A 66 -4.15 12.01 13.64
C THR A 66 -5.48 11.60 12.99
N GLY A 67 -5.56 10.39 12.44
CA GLY A 67 -6.71 9.91 11.66
C GLY A 67 -6.72 10.41 10.21
N GLU A 68 -5.72 11.19 9.80
CA GLU A 68 -5.61 11.71 8.43
C GLU A 68 -5.56 10.55 7.41
N GLY A 69 -6.37 10.64 6.36
CA GLY A 69 -6.39 9.71 5.23
C GLY A 69 -7.00 8.34 5.51
N VAL A 70 -7.36 8.04 6.77
CA VAL A 70 -7.87 6.72 7.17
C VAL A 70 -9.24 6.45 6.53
N ARG A 71 -10.12 7.46 6.48
CA ARG A 71 -11.47 7.29 5.92
C ARG A 71 -11.40 7.00 4.42
N GLU A 72 -10.61 7.77 3.69
CA GLU A 72 -10.39 7.63 2.25
C GLU A 72 -9.79 6.27 1.92
N PHE A 73 -8.80 5.83 2.73
CA PHE A 73 -8.23 4.51 2.63
C PHE A 73 -9.26 3.39 2.81
N LEU A 74 -10.10 3.47 3.86
CA LEU A 74 -11.12 2.46 4.13
C LEU A 74 -12.16 2.36 3.00
N TYR A 75 -12.64 3.49 2.47
CA TYR A 75 -13.54 3.48 1.33
C TYR A 75 -12.88 2.93 0.06
N GLY A 76 -11.60 3.25 -0.16
CA GLY A 76 -10.81 2.68 -1.24
C GLY A 76 -10.73 1.15 -1.17
N ILE A 77 -10.40 0.62 0.01
CA ILE A 77 -10.37 -0.84 0.25
C ILE A 77 -11.76 -1.46 0.06
N PHE A 78 -12.81 -0.83 0.56
CA PHE A 78 -14.18 -1.32 0.39
C PHE A 78 -14.54 -1.50 -1.10
N ASN A 79 -14.20 -0.52 -1.94
CA ASN A 79 -14.46 -0.60 -3.37
C ASN A 79 -13.65 -1.73 -4.04
N ILE A 80 -12.37 -1.88 -3.69
CA ILE A 80 -11.52 -2.97 -4.22
C ILE A 80 -12.10 -4.34 -3.85
N LEU A 81 -12.50 -4.52 -2.58
CA LEU A 81 -13.09 -5.77 -2.12
C LEU A 81 -14.43 -6.06 -2.76
N LYS A 82 -15.25 -5.04 -2.98
CA LYS A 82 -16.54 -5.17 -3.66
C LYS A 82 -16.33 -5.66 -5.10
N SER A 83 -15.44 -5.00 -5.86
CA SER A 83 -15.11 -5.42 -7.23
C SER A 83 -14.53 -6.83 -7.28
N ALA A 84 -13.62 -7.18 -6.37
CA ALA A 84 -13.04 -8.52 -6.31
C ALA A 84 -14.08 -9.62 -5.98
N LYS A 85 -15.08 -9.33 -5.15
CA LYS A 85 -16.19 -10.27 -4.86
C LYS A 85 -17.11 -10.47 -6.07
N GLU A 86 -17.44 -9.38 -6.76
CA GLU A 86 -18.24 -9.42 -7.99
C GLU A 86 -17.56 -10.26 -9.08
N GLU A 87 -16.25 -10.08 -9.29
CA GLU A 87 -15.44 -10.89 -10.22
C GLU A 87 -15.36 -12.37 -9.83
N ALA A 88 -15.37 -12.68 -8.53
CA ALA A 88 -15.38 -14.05 -8.02
C ALA A 88 -16.77 -14.71 -8.07
N GLY A 89 -17.81 -14.01 -8.52
CA GLY A 89 -19.18 -14.53 -8.59
C GLY A 89 -19.82 -14.78 -7.22
N ILE A 90 -19.28 -14.17 -6.16
CA ILE A 90 -19.78 -14.29 -4.79
C ILE A 90 -20.70 -13.08 -4.55
N VAL A 91 -21.98 -13.23 -4.90
CA VAL A 91 -23.05 -12.26 -4.60
C VAL A 91 -23.76 -12.59 -3.30
#